data_AF-A0A2D7VZ68-F1
#
_entry.id   AF-A0A2D7VZ68-F1
#
_cell.length_a   1.000
_cell.length_b   1.000
_cell.length_c   1.000
_cell.angle_alpha   90.00
_cell.angle_beta   90.00
_cell.angle_gamma   90.00
#
_symmetry.space_group_name_H-M   'P 1'
#
loop_
_entity.id
_entity.type
_entity.pdbx_description
1 polymer ?
#
loop_
_entity_poly.entity_id
_entity_poly.type
_entity_poly.pdbx_seq_one_letter_code
_entity_poly.pdbx_strand_id
1 'polypeptide(L)'
;MLVLKHISFKVLMDDKRSEGTMRRRPRIAKVPIDRQTMKSLTKAAMDVMKGRYATPILIEERIRICETCPYGGKRCDLCGCFVNGKASLLNSTCPMNKWPSASDVSVNRTQHKNTHEDSDKIV
;
A
#
# COMPACT_ATOMS: atom_id res chain seq x y z
N MET A 1 -0.11 15.39 47.89
CA MET A 1 -0.57 16.33 46.84
C MET A 1 -0.11 15.78 45.49
N LEU A 2 -0.88 14.85 44.93
CA LEU A 2 -2.00 15.05 43.98
C LEU A 2 -1.51 15.01 42.52
N VAL A 3 -1.48 13.77 42.04
CA VAL A 3 -1.36 13.32 40.65
C VAL A 3 -2.62 13.77 39.90
N LEU A 4 -2.44 14.51 38.80
CA LEU A 4 -3.49 15.14 37.97
C LEU A 4 -2.91 15.18 36.53
N LYS A 5 -3.48 14.66 35.44
CA LYS A 5 -4.88 14.39 35.05
C LYS A 5 -4.95 13.42 33.83
N HIS A 6 -5.93 12.49 33.86
CA HIS A 6 -6.87 12.03 32.79
C HIS A 6 -6.33 11.70 31.37
N ILE A 7 -6.44 10.50 30.77
CA ILE A 7 -7.54 9.54 30.50
C ILE A 7 -8.73 10.09 29.68
N SER A 8 -8.72 9.67 28.39
CA SER A 8 -9.81 9.23 27.50
C SER A 8 -10.88 10.16 26.90
N PHE A 9 -11.32 9.69 25.70
CA PHE A 9 -12.69 9.70 25.19
C PHE A 9 -13.15 10.92 24.36
N LYS A 10 -12.97 10.85 23.03
CA LYS A 10 -13.88 11.53 22.10
C LYS A 10 -14.04 10.79 20.77
N VAL A 11 -14.67 9.61 20.86
CA VAL A 11 -15.56 9.07 19.82
C VAL A 11 -16.97 9.52 20.23
N LEU A 12 -17.71 10.16 19.31
CA LEU A 12 -19.16 10.45 19.26
C LEU A 12 -19.32 11.76 18.45
N MET A 13 -19.68 11.65 17.18
CA MET A 13 -21.05 11.79 16.64
C MET A 13 -21.30 13.23 16.15
N ASP A 14 -21.48 13.38 14.84
CA ASP A 14 -22.37 14.40 14.30
C ASP A 14 -23.20 13.76 13.18
N ASP A 15 -24.41 13.39 13.58
CA ASP A 15 -25.55 13.00 12.75
C ASP A 15 -26.13 14.27 12.11
N LYS A 16 -26.11 14.36 10.78
CA LYS A 16 -27.00 15.27 10.04
C LYS A 16 -27.58 14.58 8.82
N ARG A 17 -28.64 13.81 9.07
CA ARG A 17 -29.72 13.54 8.11
C ARG A 17 -30.44 14.87 7.79
N SER A 18 -30.18 15.46 6.62
CA SER A 18 -30.95 16.59 6.11
C SER A 18 -31.94 16.14 5.04
N GLU A 19 -33.22 16.18 5.42
CA GLU A 19 -34.36 16.09 4.53
C GLU A 19 -34.46 17.39 3.73
N GLY A 20 -34.08 17.33 2.45
CA GLY A 20 -34.19 18.42 1.50
C GLY A 20 -34.52 17.85 0.13
N THR A 21 -35.55 18.42 -0.51
CA THR A 21 -36.09 18.02 -1.81
C THR A 21 -34.98 17.64 -2.79
N MET A 22 -34.89 16.34 -3.10
CA MET A 22 -33.80 15.74 -3.87
C MET A 22 -33.86 16.20 -5.33
N ARG A 23 -33.23 17.33 -5.64
CA ARG A 23 -32.79 17.59 -7.01
C ARG A 23 -31.81 16.48 -7.36
N ARG A 24 -32.21 15.58 -8.26
CA ARG A 24 -31.37 14.46 -8.71
C ARG A 24 -30.04 15.04 -9.20
N ARG A 25 -28.96 14.79 -8.47
CA ARG A 25 -27.64 15.28 -8.85
C ARG A 25 -27.29 14.72 -10.23
N PRO A 26 -26.75 15.53 -11.15
CA PRO A 26 -26.32 15.04 -12.45
C PRO A 26 -25.27 13.94 -12.23
N ARG A 27 -25.48 12.82 -12.91
CA ARG A 27 -24.60 11.65 -12.88
C ARG A 27 -24.07 11.44 -14.29
N ILE A 28 -22.77 11.29 -14.44
CA ILE A 28 -22.12 10.82 -15.67
C ILE A 28 -21.49 9.48 -15.32
N ALA A 29 -21.71 8.46 -16.17
CA ALA A 29 -21.24 7.09 -15.95
C ALA A 29 -21.59 6.51 -14.56
N LYS A 30 -22.83 6.77 -14.08
CA LYS A 30 -23.38 6.30 -12.78
C LYS A 30 -22.71 6.87 -11.52
N VAL A 31 -21.75 7.76 -11.64
CA VAL A 31 -21.06 8.38 -10.50
C VAL A 31 -21.65 9.79 -10.25
N PRO A 32 -21.92 10.18 -8.98
CA PRO A 32 -22.34 11.55 -8.68
C PRO A 32 -21.22 12.54 -9.00
N ILE A 33 -21.52 13.58 -9.76
CA ILE A 33 -20.57 14.65 -10.07
C ILE A 33 -20.56 15.64 -8.92
N ASP A 34 -19.90 15.25 -7.83
CA ASP A 34 -19.55 16.16 -6.76
C ASP A 34 -18.11 16.66 -6.96
N ARG A 35 -17.80 17.89 -6.52
CA ARG A 35 -16.44 18.44 -6.59
C ARG A 35 -15.42 17.54 -5.88
N GLN A 36 -15.84 16.85 -4.83
CA GLN A 36 -14.99 15.90 -4.10
C GLN A 36 -14.74 14.63 -4.93
N THR A 37 -15.75 14.14 -5.65
CA THR A 37 -15.64 12.97 -6.52
C THR A 37 -14.77 13.23 -7.74
N MET A 38 -14.79 14.45 -8.31
CA MET A 38 -13.83 14.81 -9.36
C MET A 38 -12.39 14.79 -8.83
N LYS A 39 -12.12 15.40 -7.65
CA LYS A 39 -10.78 15.40 -7.07
C LYS A 39 -10.24 13.99 -6.82
N SER A 40 -11.06 13.06 -6.36
CA SER A 40 -10.64 11.68 -6.12
C SER A 40 -10.39 10.92 -7.42
N LEU A 41 -11.22 11.11 -8.45
CA LEU A 41 -11.03 10.52 -9.78
C LEU A 41 -9.77 11.05 -10.47
N THR A 42 -9.50 12.36 -10.42
CA THR A 42 -8.29 12.95 -11.02
C THR A 42 -7.02 12.48 -10.30
N LYS A 43 -7.07 12.29 -8.98
CA LYS A 43 -5.93 11.74 -8.22
C LYS A 43 -5.62 10.31 -8.63
N ALA A 44 -6.64 9.44 -8.71
CA ALA A 44 -6.48 8.07 -9.17
C ALA A 44 -5.94 8.01 -10.61
N ALA A 45 -6.40 8.90 -11.50
CA ALA A 45 -5.87 9.01 -12.86
C ALA A 45 -4.39 9.44 -12.89
N MET A 46 -3.99 10.39 -12.04
CA MET A 46 -2.59 10.81 -11.94
C MET A 46 -1.67 9.73 -11.35
N ASP A 47 -2.16 8.89 -10.45
CA ASP A 47 -1.37 7.79 -9.87
C ASP A 47 -1.07 6.70 -10.91
N VAL A 48 -2.04 6.40 -11.79
CA VAL A 48 -1.81 5.53 -12.96
C VAL A 48 -0.85 6.19 -13.95
N MET A 49 -0.99 7.49 -14.18
CA MET A 49 -0.15 8.25 -15.14
C MET A 49 1.31 8.35 -14.72
N LYS A 50 1.63 8.40 -13.42
CA LYS A 50 3.00 8.67 -12.95
C LYS A 50 3.96 7.47 -13.01
N GLY A 51 3.49 6.24 -13.29
CA GLY A 51 4.33 5.12 -13.72
C GLY A 51 5.55 4.78 -12.85
N ARG A 52 5.57 5.13 -11.56
CA ARG A 52 6.72 4.89 -10.68
C ARG A 52 6.68 3.47 -10.15
N TYR A 53 7.44 2.59 -10.81
CA TYR A 53 7.56 1.20 -10.42
C TYR A 53 8.65 1.00 -9.36
N ALA A 54 8.43 0.02 -8.47
CA ALA A 54 9.42 -0.45 -7.51
C ALA A 54 10.58 -1.16 -8.24
N THR A 55 11.75 -1.19 -7.61
CA THR A 55 12.88 -1.99 -8.12
C THR A 55 12.51 -3.48 -8.08
N PRO A 56 13.04 -4.32 -9.00
CA PRO A 56 12.72 -5.75 -9.03
C PRO A 56 12.93 -6.44 -7.68
N ILE A 57 14.01 -6.09 -6.96
CA ILE A 57 14.32 -6.61 -5.63
C ILE A 57 13.22 -6.26 -4.62
N LEU A 58 12.78 -5.00 -4.60
CA LEU A 58 11.70 -4.57 -3.71
C LEU A 58 10.37 -5.24 -4.06
N ILE A 59 10.10 -5.49 -5.35
CA ILE A 59 8.91 -6.21 -5.81
C ILE A 59 8.95 -7.66 -5.32
N GLU A 60 10.07 -8.35 -5.54
CA GLU A 60 10.25 -9.74 -5.13
C GLU A 60 10.11 -9.91 -3.62
N GLU A 61 10.71 -9.02 -2.84
CA GLU A 61 10.59 -9.04 -1.38
C GLU A 61 9.14 -8.83 -0.93
N ARG A 62 8.44 -7.87 -1.53
CA ARG A 62 7.02 -7.63 -1.24
C ARG A 62 6.13 -8.83 -1.58
N ILE A 63 6.43 -9.52 -2.68
CA ILE A 63 5.72 -10.75 -3.09
C ILE A 63 6.01 -11.87 -2.10
N ARG A 64 7.28 -12.11 -1.75
CA ARG A 64 7.71 -13.11 -0.77
C ARG A 64 7.01 -12.92 0.59
N ILE A 65 6.91 -11.68 1.06
CA ILE A 65 6.17 -11.33 2.29
C ILE A 65 4.69 -11.69 2.15
N CYS A 66 4.08 -11.49 0.97
CA CYS A 66 2.71 -11.87 0.74
C CYS A 66 2.52 -13.38 0.64
N GLU A 67 3.44 -14.13 0.03
CA GLU A 67 3.36 -15.60 -0.08
C GLU A 67 3.45 -16.30 1.28
N THR A 68 4.20 -15.72 2.22
CA THR A 68 4.33 -16.21 3.60
C THR A 68 3.25 -15.66 4.54
N CYS A 69 2.39 -14.75 4.06
CA CYS A 69 1.34 -14.14 4.86
C CYS A 69 0.14 -15.09 4.99
N PRO A 70 -0.46 -15.26 6.19
CA PRO A 70 -1.66 -16.09 6.38
C PRO A 70 -2.88 -15.68 5.54
N TYR A 71 -2.86 -14.45 5.01
CA TYR A 71 -3.93 -13.84 4.24
C TYR A 71 -3.49 -13.51 2.80
N GLY A 72 -2.37 -14.12 2.39
CA GLY A 72 -1.70 -13.91 1.12
C GLY A 72 -2.25 -14.79 -0.01
N GLY A 73 -1.94 -14.41 -1.24
CA GLY A 73 -2.39 -15.11 -2.45
C GLY A 73 -2.33 -14.18 -3.66
N LYS A 74 -3.04 -14.52 -4.75
CA LYS A 74 -3.19 -13.61 -5.92
C LYS A 74 -3.87 -12.30 -5.54
N ARG A 75 -4.82 -12.39 -4.60
CA ARG A 75 -5.51 -11.28 -3.96
C ARG A 75 -5.41 -11.47 -2.45
N CYS A 76 -5.14 -10.41 -1.71
CA CYS A 76 -5.05 -10.50 -0.25
C CYS A 76 -6.44 -10.53 0.38
N ASP A 77 -6.69 -11.47 1.29
CA ASP A 77 -8.01 -11.64 1.93
C ASP A 77 -8.31 -10.55 2.98
N LEU A 78 -7.28 -9.94 3.55
CA LEU A 78 -7.45 -8.85 4.52
C LEU A 78 -7.68 -7.49 3.86
N CYS A 79 -6.85 -7.13 2.89
CA CYS A 79 -6.86 -5.78 2.32
C CYS A 79 -7.40 -5.72 0.89
N GLY A 80 -7.70 -6.85 0.27
CA GLY A 80 -8.28 -6.94 -1.08
C GLY A 80 -7.35 -6.50 -2.21
N CYS A 81 -6.06 -6.27 -1.96
CA CYS A 81 -5.14 -5.85 -3.01
C CYS A 81 -4.86 -7.01 -3.99
N PHE A 82 -4.70 -6.68 -5.26
CA PHE A 82 -4.03 -7.57 -6.21
C PHE A 82 -2.53 -7.49 -5.96
N VAL A 83 -1.95 -8.55 -5.39
CA VAL A 83 -0.59 -8.52 -4.83
C VAL A 83 0.43 -8.12 -5.90
N ASN A 84 0.40 -8.78 -7.06
CA ASN A 84 1.35 -8.51 -8.14
C ASN A 84 1.30 -7.05 -8.61
N GLY A 85 0.09 -6.53 -8.88
CA GLY A 85 -0.06 -5.15 -9.36
C GLY A 85 0.32 -4.11 -8.30
N LYS A 86 -0.06 -4.33 -7.03
CA LYS A 86 0.24 -3.39 -5.96
C LYS A 86 1.72 -3.41 -5.59
N ALA A 87 2.34 -4.58 -5.50
CA ALA A 87 3.76 -4.72 -5.15
C ALA A 87 4.67 -3.98 -6.13
N SER A 88 4.29 -3.93 -7.41
CA SER A 88 5.02 -3.20 -8.47
C SER A 88 5.03 -1.68 -8.30
N LEU A 89 4.14 -1.08 -7.51
CA LEU A 89 4.08 0.38 -7.35
C LEU A 89 5.08 0.85 -6.28
N LEU A 90 6.00 1.75 -6.64
CA LEU A 90 7.09 2.23 -5.77
C LEU A 90 6.59 2.76 -4.43
N ASN A 91 5.64 3.69 -4.51
CA ASN A 91 5.08 4.41 -3.35
C ASN A 91 3.91 3.67 -2.68
N SER A 92 3.66 2.42 -3.06
CA SER A 92 2.62 1.63 -2.40
C SER A 92 3.14 1.00 -1.11
N THR A 93 2.23 0.83 -0.16
CA THR A 93 2.50 0.19 1.13
C THR A 93 1.47 -0.90 1.41
N CYS A 94 1.88 -1.90 2.21
CA CYS A 94 0.95 -2.85 2.79
C CYS A 94 0.14 -2.13 3.89
N PRO A 95 -1.21 -2.21 3.90
CA PRO A 95 -2.02 -1.56 4.95
C PRO A 95 -1.75 -2.10 6.36
N MET A 96 -1.16 -3.29 6.45
CA MET A 96 -0.70 -3.91 7.71
C MET A 96 0.78 -3.60 8.00
N ASN A 97 1.38 -2.67 7.25
CA ASN A 97 2.78 -2.23 7.37
C ASN A 97 3.81 -3.37 7.33
N LYS A 98 3.51 -4.47 6.62
CA LYS A 98 4.42 -5.62 6.47
C LYS A 98 5.51 -5.42 5.41
N TRP A 99 5.36 -4.44 4.52
CA TRP A 99 6.30 -4.22 3.41
C TRP A 99 7.42 -3.23 3.81
N PRO A 100 8.66 -3.46 3.34
CA PRO A 100 9.73 -2.51 3.52
C PRO A 100 9.45 -1.23 2.71
N SER A 101 9.96 -0.10 3.21
CA SER A 101 9.87 1.17 2.48
C SER A 101 10.85 1.17 1.30
N ALA A 102 10.58 2.03 0.31
CA ALA A 102 11.44 2.11 -0.88
C ALA A 102 12.88 2.58 -0.55
N SER A 103 13.09 3.29 0.56
CA SER A 103 14.41 3.71 1.03
C SER A 103 15.24 2.59 1.65
N ASP A 104 14.58 1.58 2.24
CA ASP A 104 15.24 0.54 3.05
C ASP A 104 16.05 -0.46 2.21
N VAL A 105 15.71 -0.62 0.92
CA VAL A 105 16.30 -1.62 0.03
C VAL A 105 17.70 -1.24 -0.49
N SER A 106 18.20 -0.04 -0.14
CA SER A 106 19.50 0.44 -0.62
C SER A 106 20.73 -0.11 0.13
N VAL A 107 20.56 -0.87 1.23
CA VAL A 107 21.65 -1.12 2.19
C VAL A 107 22.40 -2.46 2.02
N ASN A 108 21.86 -3.48 1.35
CA ASN A 108 22.54 -4.78 1.24
C ASN A 108 23.22 -5.03 -0.12
N ARG A 109 24.13 -4.13 -0.54
CA ARG A 109 24.95 -4.28 -1.76
C ARG A 109 26.40 -4.76 -1.50
N THR A 110 26.66 -5.43 -0.39
CA THR A 110 27.99 -6.00 -0.14
C THR A 110 27.89 -7.28 0.65
N GLN A 111 27.70 -8.40 -0.04
CA GLN A 111 28.38 -9.68 0.20
C GLN A 111 27.85 -10.74 -0.76
N HIS A 112 28.24 -10.63 -2.03
CA HIS A 112 28.34 -11.78 -2.94
C HIS A 112 29.56 -11.56 -3.82
N LYS A 113 30.74 -11.78 -3.22
CA LYS A 113 31.95 -12.13 -3.95
C LYS A 113 32.72 -13.15 -3.13
N ASN A 114 33.13 -14.21 -3.84
CA ASN A 114 34.10 -15.24 -3.49
C ASN A 114 33.54 -16.49 -2.79
N THR A 115 32.99 -17.40 -3.59
CA THR A 115 33.41 -18.80 -3.45
C THR A 115 34.35 -19.09 -4.61
N HIS A 116 35.63 -19.09 -4.25
CA HIS A 116 36.75 -19.57 -5.03
C HIS A 116 36.45 -21.01 -5.49
N GLU A 117 36.55 -21.26 -6.80
CA GLU A 117 36.87 -22.58 -7.30
C GLU A 117 38.23 -22.98 -6.71
N ASP A 118 38.24 -24.04 -5.92
CA ASP A 118 39.45 -24.80 -5.62
C ASP A 118 39.01 -26.23 -5.29
N SER A 119 39.87 -27.20 -5.66
CA SER A 119 39.67 -28.67 -5.75
C SER A 119 39.20 -29.09 -7.16
N ASP A 120 40.05 -29.59 -8.05
CA ASP A 120 40.91 -30.75 -7.80
C ASP A 120 42.29 -30.67 -8.48
N LYS A 121 43.33 -30.91 -7.68
CA LYS A 121 44.62 -31.48 -8.11
C LYS A 121 44.58 -33.00 -7.88
N ILE A 122 45.54 -33.71 -8.51
CA ILE A 122 46.00 -35.10 -8.30
C ILE A 122 45.36 -36.05 -9.35
N VAL A 123 46.06 -36.54 -10.39
CA VAL A 123 47.27 -37.39 -10.43
C VAL A 123 48.12 -37.07 -11.67
#